data_AF-A0A8H7R5K0-F1
#
_entry.id   AF-A0A8H7R5K0-F1
#
_cell.length_a   1.000
_cell.length_b   1.000
_cell.length_c   1.000
_cell.angle_alpha   90.00
_cell.angle_beta   90.00
_cell.angle_gamma   90.00
#
_symmetry.space_group_name_H-M   'P 1'
#
loop_
_entity.id
_entity.type
_entity.pdbx_description
1 polymer ?
#
loop_
_entity_poly.entity_id
_entity_poly.type
_entity_poly.pdbx_seq_one_letter_code
_entity_poly.pdbx_strand_id
1 'polypeptide(L)'
;MAKLDLTTEYILKGLTEKTDREAVKGKDHRHQKQCEGTHFRVEESDLVSYFETLTCFCKRPVSRYYTLEYGAILECASYDETKPFFNPRFVCGFHVHEIAWLRLYEQLLQGYTICSRLVELRACPLFNFTYCALFKVHNDYPSVPVGLPTCFCRKPIKMVHEQQVIKKQQDTLLKYLERTSIDQPNKIITNFICANRNEQGVTKCDWMNSADLSVFPKPKNKLHSQVDHSTYHEYTASLKLDVSAYLATTLF
;
A
#
# COMPACT_ATOMS: atom_id res chain seq x y z
N MET A 1 28.62 -24.68 -3.50
CA MET A 1 28.47 -23.43 -2.73
C MET A 1 27.65 -22.47 -3.57
N ALA A 2 26.36 -22.35 -3.28
CA ALA A 2 25.45 -21.49 -4.04
C ALA A 2 25.64 -20.03 -3.60
N LYS A 3 25.83 -19.13 -4.55
CA LYS A 3 25.83 -17.69 -4.30
C LYS A 3 24.41 -17.29 -3.88
N LEU A 4 24.26 -16.78 -2.66
CA LEU A 4 23.06 -16.07 -2.23
C LEU A 4 22.87 -14.85 -3.16
N ASP A 5 21.62 -14.67 -3.60
CA ASP A 5 21.22 -13.54 -4.44
C ASP A 5 21.24 -12.24 -3.62
N LEU A 6 21.66 -11.14 -4.26
CA LEU A 6 21.83 -9.80 -3.66
C LEU A 6 20.56 -9.28 -2.97
N THR A 7 19.41 -9.80 -3.38
CA THR A 7 18.08 -9.50 -2.84
C THR A 7 17.87 -10.10 -1.45
N THR A 8 18.39 -11.31 -1.18
CA THR A 8 18.33 -11.97 0.13
C THR A 8 19.28 -11.32 1.14
N GLU A 9 20.41 -10.80 0.66
CA GLU A 9 21.39 -10.09 1.49
C GLU A 9 20.82 -8.77 2.05
N TYR A 10 19.93 -8.09 1.30
CA TYR A 10 19.27 -6.87 1.75
C TYR A 10 18.23 -7.11 2.86
N ILE A 11 17.48 -8.21 2.76
CA ILE A 11 16.50 -8.62 3.78
C ILE A 11 17.22 -9.04 5.06
N LEU A 12 18.34 -9.76 4.95
CA LEU A 12 19.13 -10.20 6.10
C LEU A 12 19.93 -9.04 6.75
N LYS A 13 20.51 -8.11 5.97
CA LYS A 13 21.17 -6.92 6.53
C LYS A 13 20.21 -6.01 7.29
N GLY A 14 18.97 -5.86 6.81
CA GLY A 14 17.92 -5.14 7.53
C GLY A 14 17.49 -5.81 8.85
N LEU A 15 17.71 -7.12 9.00
CA LEU A 15 17.41 -7.89 10.22
C LEU A 15 18.58 -7.91 11.22
N THR A 16 19.84 -7.86 10.76
CA THR A 16 21.03 -7.91 11.63
C THR A 16 21.48 -6.55 12.17
N GLU A 17 21.13 -5.44 11.54
CA GLU A 17 21.49 -4.09 12.03
C GLU A 17 20.75 -3.67 13.32
N LYS A 18 19.92 -4.54 13.90
CA LYS A 18 19.22 -4.29 15.17
C LYS A 18 19.98 -4.72 16.44
N THR A 19 21.17 -5.32 16.35
CA THR A 19 21.89 -5.80 17.56
C THR A 19 23.23 -5.13 17.90
N ASP A 20 23.80 -4.28 17.04
CA ASP A 20 25.06 -3.60 17.39
C ASP A 20 24.84 -2.11 17.68
N ARG A 21 24.36 -1.84 18.90
CA ARG A 21 24.52 -0.52 19.53
C ARG A 21 25.88 -0.47 20.22
N GLU A 22 26.91 0.03 19.55
CA GLU A 22 28.02 0.72 20.22
C GLU A 22 28.44 2.00 19.49
N ALA A 23 28.25 3.11 20.21
CA ALA A 23 29.03 4.36 20.21
C ALA A 23 29.46 4.98 18.86
N VAL A 24 28.54 5.72 18.23
CA VAL A 24 28.92 6.90 17.43
C VAL A 24 28.16 8.12 17.94
N LYS A 25 28.86 8.94 18.74
CA LYS A 25 28.43 10.30 19.11
C LYS A 25 28.59 11.19 17.87
N GLY A 26 27.47 11.50 17.20
CA GLY A 26 27.48 12.38 16.04
C GLY A 26 26.09 12.89 15.68
N LYS A 27 25.66 13.93 16.40
CA LYS A 27 24.55 14.87 16.11
C LYS A 27 23.77 14.66 14.80
N ASP A 28 22.56 14.13 14.89
CA ASP A 28 21.36 14.74 14.30
C ASP A 28 20.06 14.16 14.91
N HIS A 29 19.69 14.64 16.10
CA HIS A 29 18.44 14.28 16.78
C HIS A 29 17.30 15.24 16.39
N ARG A 30 16.82 15.17 15.14
CA ARG A 30 15.55 15.79 14.76
C ARG A 30 14.54 14.72 14.33
N HIS A 31 13.58 14.50 15.23
CA HIS A 31 12.25 13.96 14.97
C HIS A 31 12.15 12.48 14.57
N GLN A 32 12.46 11.59 15.52
CA GLN A 32 11.73 10.33 15.63
C GLN A 32 10.85 10.44 16.87
N LYS A 33 9.77 11.22 16.77
CA LYS A 33 8.72 11.20 17.80
C LYS A 33 8.02 9.86 17.68
N GLN A 34 8.29 8.98 18.63
CA GLN A 34 7.60 7.71 18.78
C GLN A 34 6.10 8.02 18.99
N CYS A 35 5.24 7.40 18.20
CA CYS A 35 3.80 7.62 18.25
C CYS A 35 3.24 6.97 19.51
N GLU A 36 3.09 7.73 20.60
CA GLU A 36 2.43 7.27 21.83
C GLU A 36 0.91 7.21 21.61
N GLY A 37 0.28 6.10 21.97
CA GLY A 37 -1.15 5.86 21.76
C GLY A 37 -1.67 4.82 22.76
N THR A 38 -2.98 4.83 22.95
CA THR A 38 -3.70 3.96 23.88
C THR A 38 -3.91 2.57 23.28
N HIS A 39 -3.53 1.51 24.00
CA HIS A 39 -3.68 0.14 23.53
C HIS A 39 -5.13 -0.34 23.55
N PHE A 40 -5.65 -0.71 22.38
CA PHE A 40 -6.86 -1.52 22.22
C PHE A 40 -6.45 -2.94 21.78
N ARG A 41 -7.05 -3.96 22.41
CA ARG A 41 -6.84 -5.36 22.02
C ARG A 41 -7.81 -5.68 20.88
N VAL A 42 -7.27 -6.03 19.71
CA VAL A 42 -8.04 -6.51 18.56
C VAL A 42 -8.08 -8.04 18.67
N GLU A 43 -9.28 -8.63 18.61
CA GLU A 43 -9.41 -10.09 18.62
C GLU A 43 -9.07 -10.66 17.24
N GLU A 44 -8.41 -11.82 17.19
CA GLU A 44 -7.95 -12.46 15.95
C GLU A 44 -9.10 -12.74 14.96
N SER A 45 -10.30 -13.04 15.47
CA SER A 45 -11.51 -13.24 14.67
C SER A 45 -11.91 -12.00 13.87
N ASP A 46 -11.68 -10.81 14.41
CA ASP A 46 -12.03 -9.55 13.75
C ASP A 46 -11.09 -9.29 12.56
N LEU A 47 -9.83 -9.70 12.68
CA LEU A 47 -8.83 -9.56 11.63
C LEU A 47 -9.09 -10.52 10.46
N VAL A 48 -9.46 -11.76 10.74
CA VAL A 48 -9.83 -12.74 9.71
C VAL A 48 -11.07 -12.26 8.95
N SER A 49 -12.12 -11.87 9.68
CA SER A 49 -13.35 -11.34 9.08
C SER A 49 -13.10 -10.07 8.26
N TYR A 50 -12.19 -9.21 8.70
CA TYR A 50 -11.81 -8.00 7.96
C TYR A 50 -11.20 -8.33 6.59
N PHE A 51 -10.28 -9.30 6.50
CA PHE A 51 -9.68 -9.66 5.21
C PHE A 51 -10.65 -10.38 4.28
N GLU A 52 -11.55 -11.20 4.81
CA GLU A 52 -12.60 -11.85 4.01
C GLU A 52 -13.59 -10.85 3.41
N THR A 53 -13.78 -9.72 4.08
CA THR A 53 -14.67 -8.63 3.64
C THR A 53 -13.94 -7.49 2.94
N LEU A 54 -12.60 -7.58 2.81
CA LEU A 54 -11.80 -6.53 2.20
C LEU A 54 -12.14 -6.40 0.71
N THR A 55 -12.43 -5.16 0.30
CA THR A 55 -12.75 -4.84 -1.09
C THR A 55 -11.72 -3.91 -1.71
N CYS A 56 -11.47 -4.09 -3.00
CA CYS A 56 -10.68 -3.18 -3.82
C CYS A 56 -11.34 -1.80 -3.90
N PHE A 57 -10.64 -0.82 -4.48
CA PHE A 57 -11.22 0.46 -4.86
C PHE A 57 -12.48 0.35 -5.75
N CYS A 58 -12.56 -0.72 -6.54
CA CYS A 58 -13.71 -1.09 -7.36
C CYS A 58 -14.89 -1.74 -6.61
N LYS A 59 -14.82 -1.82 -5.27
CA LYS A 59 -15.84 -2.44 -4.39
C LYS A 59 -16.13 -3.91 -4.67
N ARG A 60 -15.13 -4.63 -5.18
CA ARG A 60 -15.13 -6.08 -5.40
C ARG A 60 -14.22 -6.76 -4.38
N PRO A 61 -14.47 -8.03 -4.05
CA PRO A 61 -13.53 -8.82 -3.25
C PRO A 61 -12.12 -8.79 -3.84
N VAL A 62 -11.13 -8.71 -2.96
CA VAL A 62 -9.71 -8.82 -3.35
C VAL A 62 -9.35 -10.29 -3.59
N SER A 63 -8.46 -10.54 -4.54
CA SER A 63 -7.81 -11.84 -4.70
C SER A 63 -6.56 -11.88 -3.85
N ARG A 64 -6.32 -13.03 -3.20
CA ARG A 64 -5.10 -13.31 -2.45
C ARG A 64 -4.15 -14.12 -3.30
N TYR A 65 -2.90 -13.66 -3.41
CA TYR A 65 -1.79 -14.35 -4.08
C TYR A 65 -0.62 -14.46 -3.13
N TYR A 66 0.28 -15.42 -3.35
CA TYR A 66 1.43 -15.64 -2.49
C TYR A 66 2.72 -15.33 -3.22
N THR A 67 3.65 -14.73 -2.50
CA THR A 67 4.99 -14.34 -2.97
C THR A 67 6.00 -14.68 -1.89
N LEU A 68 7.22 -15.02 -2.28
CA LEU A 68 8.27 -15.30 -1.31
C LEU A 68 8.80 -14.01 -0.66
N GLU A 69 8.70 -12.90 -1.39
CA GLU A 69 9.24 -11.60 -1.00
C GLU A 69 8.37 -10.88 0.05
N TYR A 70 7.04 -10.95 -0.09
CA TYR A 70 6.09 -10.19 0.73
C TYR A 70 5.03 -11.05 1.41
N GLY A 71 5.09 -12.36 1.22
CA GLY A 71 4.04 -13.27 1.68
C GLY A 71 2.76 -13.11 0.87
N ALA A 72 1.62 -13.11 1.55
CA ALA A 72 0.33 -12.89 0.93
C ALA A 72 0.17 -11.44 0.45
N ILE A 73 -0.29 -11.29 -0.78
CA ILE A 73 -0.61 -10.03 -1.44
C ILE A 73 -2.09 -10.04 -1.80
N LEU A 74 -2.77 -8.94 -1.52
CA LEU A 74 -4.17 -8.74 -1.84
C LEU A 74 -4.30 -7.70 -2.94
N GLU A 75 -4.88 -8.10 -4.08
CA GLU A 75 -5.04 -7.23 -5.25
C GLU A 75 -6.42 -7.38 -5.89
N CYS A 76 -6.75 -6.51 -6.83
CA CYS A 76 -8.03 -6.56 -7.53
C CYS A 76 -8.19 -7.85 -8.37
N ALA A 77 -9.21 -8.66 -8.06
CA ALA A 77 -9.55 -9.92 -8.74
C ALA A 77 -10.13 -9.79 -10.16
N SER A 78 -10.19 -8.58 -10.74
CA SER A 78 -10.88 -8.37 -12.04
C SER A 78 -10.18 -9.04 -13.24
N TYR A 79 -9.11 -9.80 -12.97
CA TYR A 79 -8.38 -10.63 -13.93
C TYR A 79 -8.94 -12.03 -14.13
N ASP A 80 -10.05 -12.40 -13.50
CA ASP A 80 -10.62 -13.73 -13.66
C ASP A 80 -11.10 -13.93 -15.12
N GLU A 81 -10.19 -14.44 -15.97
CA GLU A 81 -10.38 -14.70 -17.40
C GLU A 81 -11.51 -15.70 -17.66
N THR A 82 -11.97 -16.41 -16.62
CA THR A 82 -13.12 -17.31 -16.71
C THR A 82 -14.45 -16.57 -16.83
N LYS A 83 -14.47 -15.24 -16.62
CA LYS A 83 -15.68 -14.42 -16.70
C LYS A 83 -15.77 -13.68 -18.05
N PRO A 84 -16.63 -14.13 -18.99
CA PRO A 84 -16.65 -13.69 -20.39
C PRO A 84 -17.09 -12.23 -20.63
N PHE A 85 -17.50 -11.50 -19.58
CA PHE A 85 -18.04 -10.14 -19.68
C PHE A 85 -17.08 -9.03 -19.21
N PHE A 86 -15.89 -9.38 -18.74
CA PHE A 86 -14.91 -8.39 -18.33
C PHE A 86 -13.82 -8.26 -19.38
N ASN A 87 -13.60 -7.02 -19.83
CA ASN A 87 -12.40 -6.71 -20.60
C ASN A 87 -11.21 -6.82 -19.62
N PRO A 88 -10.39 -7.89 -19.68
CA PRO A 88 -9.38 -8.22 -18.65
C PRO A 88 -8.20 -7.23 -18.63
N ARG A 89 -8.34 -6.12 -19.35
CA ARG A 89 -7.31 -5.14 -19.62
C ARG A 89 -7.18 -4.09 -18.54
N PHE A 90 -8.14 -3.93 -17.61
CA PHE A 90 -8.12 -2.83 -16.64
C PHE A 90 -8.38 -3.25 -15.18
N VAL A 91 -7.72 -2.59 -14.24
CA VAL A 91 -7.86 -2.79 -12.79
C VAL A 91 -7.82 -1.48 -12.01
N CYS A 92 -8.35 -1.44 -10.80
CA CYS A 92 -8.39 -0.22 -10.00
C CYS A 92 -7.07 0.15 -9.30
N GLY A 93 -5.98 -0.61 -9.47
CA GLY A 93 -4.68 -0.30 -8.87
C GLY A 93 -4.55 -0.61 -7.37
N PHE A 94 -5.59 -1.19 -6.76
CA PHE A 94 -5.53 -1.68 -5.38
C PHE A 94 -4.54 -2.85 -5.27
N HIS A 95 -3.58 -2.70 -4.36
CA HIS A 95 -2.51 -3.66 -4.08
C HIS A 95 -2.02 -3.45 -2.65
N VAL A 96 -2.12 -4.47 -1.79
CA VAL A 96 -1.59 -4.41 -0.43
C VAL A 96 -0.84 -5.69 -0.08
N HIS A 97 0.19 -5.56 0.76
CA HIS A 97 0.88 -6.71 1.34
C HIS A 97 0.19 -7.03 2.67
N GLU A 98 -0.35 -8.23 2.81
CA GLU A 98 -1.27 -8.59 3.88
C GLU A 98 -0.72 -8.30 5.28
N ILE A 99 0.51 -8.74 5.56
CA ILE A 99 1.14 -8.55 6.87
C ILE A 99 1.36 -7.06 7.18
N ALA A 100 1.82 -6.29 6.20
CA ALA A 100 2.05 -4.86 6.39
C ALA A 100 0.73 -4.08 6.52
N TRP A 101 -0.31 -4.51 5.77
CA TRP A 101 -1.65 -3.97 5.87
C TRP A 101 -2.28 -4.26 7.23
N LEU A 102 -2.08 -5.46 7.76
CA LEU A 102 -2.57 -5.86 9.07
C LEU A 102 -1.99 -4.95 10.16
N ARG A 103 -0.67 -4.73 10.14
CA ARG A 103 0.00 -3.81 11.07
C ARG A 103 -0.54 -2.39 11.00
N LEU A 104 -0.76 -1.90 9.78
CA LEU A 104 -1.39 -0.60 9.54
C LEU A 104 -2.81 -0.55 10.12
N TYR A 105 -3.59 -1.62 9.93
CA TYR A 105 -4.95 -1.73 10.40
C TYR A 105 -5.04 -1.83 11.93
N GLU A 106 -4.16 -2.59 12.58
CA GLU A 106 -4.05 -2.64 14.03
C GLU A 106 -3.71 -1.28 14.62
N GLN A 107 -2.75 -0.56 14.03
CA GLN A 107 -2.41 0.81 14.44
C GLN A 107 -3.62 1.75 14.33
N LEU A 108 -4.39 1.64 13.25
CA LEU A 108 -5.63 2.39 13.05
C LEU A 108 -6.66 2.10 14.14
N LEU A 109 -6.90 0.82 14.45
CA LEU A 109 -7.86 0.40 15.47
C LEU A 109 -7.46 0.88 16.86
N GLN A 110 -6.17 0.96 17.13
CA GLN A 110 -5.62 1.45 18.39
C GLN A 110 -5.56 2.99 18.47
N GLY A 111 -5.94 3.69 17.39
CA GLY A 111 -5.90 5.15 17.33
C GLY A 111 -4.49 5.73 17.21
N TYR A 112 -3.50 4.91 16.85
CA TYR A 112 -2.14 5.40 16.59
C TYR A 112 -2.09 6.28 15.34
N THR A 113 -1.09 7.15 15.31
CA THR A 113 -0.74 7.88 14.10
C THR A 113 -0.15 6.93 13.08
N ILE A 114 -0.75 6.88 11.90
CA ILE A 114 -0.22 6.06 10.80
C ILE A 114 1.08 6.69 10.31
N CYS A 115 2.18 5.95 10.38
CA CYS A 115 3.47 6.43 9.94
C CYS A 115 3.60 6.37 8.42
N SER A 116 3.83 7.51 7.78
CA SER A 116 4.09 7.60 6.34
C SER A 116 5.41 6.95 5.88
N ARG A 117 6.25 6.46 6.81
CA ARG A 117 7.62 5.97 6.58
C ARG A 117 7.78 4.45 6.73
N LEU A 118 6.71 3.67 6.58
CA LEU A 118 6.82 2.22 6.59
C LEU A 118 7.74 1.74 5.46
N VAL A 119 8.63 0.79 5.78
CA VAL A 119 9.63 0.28 4.83
C VAL A 119 8.97 -0.37 3.62
N GLU A 120 7.82 -1.01 3.84
CA GLU A 120 7.03 -1.66 2.80
C GLU A 120 6.45 -0.67 1.78
N LEU A 121 6.14 0.58 2.20
CA LEU A 121 5.72 1.64 1.29
C LEU A 121 6.88 2.07 0.38
N ARG A 122 8.12 2.03 0.87
CA ARG A 122 9.30 2.28 0.03
C ARG A 122 9.57 1.11 -0.94
N ALA A 123 9.29 -0.11 -0.51
CA ALA A 123 9.62 -1.33 -1.25
C ALA A 123 8.67 -1.59 -2.44
N CYS A 124 7.38 -1.29 -2.31
CA CYS A 124 6.39 -1.55 -3.35
C CYS A 124 5.62 -0.28 -3.76
N PRO A 125 5.86 0.26 -4.98
CA PRO A 125 5.19 1.47 -5.43
C PRO A 125 3.66 1.35 -5.53
N LEU A 126 3.13 0.18 -5.86
CA LEU A 126 1.68 -0.05 -5.87
C LEU A 126 1.08 -0.12 -4.47
N PHE A 127 1.82 -0.66 -3.51
CA PHE A 127 1.37 -0.63 -2.13
C PHE A 127 1.32 0.81 -1.61
N ASN A 128 2.37 1.59 -1.88
CA ASN A 128 2.41 3.00 -1.55
C ASN A 128 1.31 3.81 -2.24
N PHE A 129 1.05 3.52 -3.52
CA PHE A 129 -0.07 4.10 -4.25
C PHE A 129 -1.40 3.85 -3.51
N THR A 130 -1.66 2.59 -3.13
CA THR A 130 -2.89 2.19 -2.42
C THR A 130 -3.01 2.91 -1.08
N TYR A 131 -1.92 2.96 -0.32
CA TYR A 131 -1.83 3.69 0.94
C TYR A 131 -2.14 5.19 0.75
N CYS A 132 -1.43 5.87 -0.15
CA CYS A 132 -1.63 7.30 -0.42
C CYS A 132 -3.05 7.61 -0.90
N ALA A 133 -3.61 6.77 -1.78
CA ALA A 133 -4.96 6.94 -2.29
C ALA A 133 -6.02 6.75 -1.19
N LEU A 134 -5.89 5.73 -0.34
CA LEU A 134 -6.88 5.46 0.70
C LEU A 134 -6.83 6.49 1.83
N PHE A 135 -5.64 6.82 2.32
CA PHE A 135 -5.45 7.71 3.46
C PHE A 135 -5.44 9.19 3.07
N LYS A 136 -5.47 9.52 1.76
CA LYS A 136 -5.37 10.88 1.23
C LYS A 136 -4.13 11.59 1.77
N VAL A 137 -2.99 10.93 1.59
CA VAL A 137 -1.66 11.38 2.02
C VAL A 137 -0.68 11.30 0.87
N HIS A 138 0.47 11.95 1.04
CA HIS A 138 1.58 11.85 0.10
C HIS A 138 2.90 11.67 0.88
N ASN A 139 3.82 10.91 0.31
CA ASN A 139 5.18 10.75 0.81
C ASN A 139 6.17 10.77 -0.35
N ASP A 140 7.46 10.79 -0.04
CA ASP A 140 8.53 10.87 -1.03
C ASP A 140 8.88 9.50 -1.65
N TYR A 141 8.11 8.45 -1.34
CA TYR A 141 8.32 7.13 -1.92
C TYR A 141 7.65 7.02 -3.30
N PRO A 142 8.17 6.18 -4.20
CA PRO A 142 7.52 5.92 -5.47
C PRO A 142 6.08 5.46 -5.23
N SER A 143 5.11 6.07 -5.91
CA SER A 143 3.67 5.77 -5.77
C SER A 143 2.98 5.66 -7.13
N VAL A 144 3.73 5.63 -8.22
CA VAL A 144 3.15 5.63 -9.57
C VAL A 144 2.81 4.19 -10.00
N PRO A 145 1.57 3.93 -10.44
CA PRO A 145 1.20 2.64 -11.01
C PRO A 145 2.02 2.28 -12.25
N VAL A 146 2.25 0.99 -12.45
CA VAL A 146 3.12 0.41 -13.51
C VAL A 146 2.70 0.82 -14.92
N GLY A 147 1.44 1.22 -15.13
CA GLY A 147 0.98 1.81 -16.36
C GLY A 147 -0.15 2.80 -16.08
N LEU A 148 -0.03 4.00 -16.63
CA LEU A 148 -1.10 5.00 -16.59
C LEU A 148 -1.99 4.85 -17.84
N PRO A 149 -3.33 4.93 -17.72
CA PRO A 149 -4.19 4.94 -18.89
C PRO A 149 -3.96 6.21 -19.73
N THR A 150 -4.42 6.19 -20.98
CA THR A 150 -4.48 7.41 -21.80
C THR A 150 -5.81 8.11 -21.58
N CYS A 151 -5.80 9.45 -21.64
CA CYS A 151 -7.01 10.24 -21.68
C CYS A 151 -7.85 9.92 -22.93
N PHE A 152 -9.15 10.24 -22.93
CA PHE A 152 -10.01 10.16 -24.13
C PHE A 152 -9.48 10.90 -25.36
N CYS A 153 -8.76 12.01 -25.17
CA CYS A 153 -8.08 12.73 -26.25
C CYS A 153 -6.78 12.05 -26.74
N ARG A 154 -6.52 10.81 -26.29
CA ARG A 154 -5.32 9.99 -26.58
C ARG A 154 -4.00 10.59 -26.12
N LYS A 155 -4.05 11.60 -25.25
CA LYS A 155 -2.85 12.15 -24.59
C LYS A 155 -2.56 11.40 -23.29
N PRO A 156 -1.28 11.37 -22.85
CA PRO A 156 -0.92 10.82 -21.56
C PRO A 156 -1.67 11.52 -20.44
N ILE A 157 -1.94 10.78 -19.37
CA ILE A 157 -2.35 11.38 -18.10
C ILE A 157 -1.12 11.53 -17.21
N LYS A 158 -1.21 12.42 -16.23
CA LYS A 158 -0.21 12.56 -15.17
C LYS A 158 -0.88 12.50 -13.81
N MET A 159 -0.18 11.94 -12.84
CA MET A 159 -0.56 12.01 -11.45
C MET A 159 -0.27 13.42 -10.92
N VAL A 160 -1.19 13.99 -10.16
CA VAL A 160 -1.02 15.25 -9.44
C VAL A 160 -1.49 15.10 -8.00
N HIS A 161 -0.83 15.83 -7.11
CA HIS A 161 -1.17 15.87 -5.69
C HIS A 161 -1.72 17.25 -5.37
N GLU A 162 -2.99 17.30 -4.96
CA GLU A 162 -3.67 18.54 -4.64
C GLU A 162 -4.00 18.57 -3.15
N GLN A 163 -3.61 19.64 -2.47
CA GLN A 163 -4.02 19.86 -1.08
C GLN A 163 -5.50 20.23 -1.06
N GLN A 164 -6.32 19.44 -0.36
CA GLN A 164 -7.70 19.82 -0.11
C GLN A 164 -7.85 20.43 1.27
N VAL A 165 -8.37 21.66 1.30
CA VAL A 165 -8.93 22.24 2.52
C VAL A 165 -10.21 21.48 2.83
N ILE A 166 -10.17 20.62 3.85
CA ILE A 166 -11.28 19.75 4.22
C ILE A 166 -12.46 20.63 4.66
N LYS A 167 -13.48 20.73 3.81
CA LYS A 167 -14.82 21.10 4.26
C LYS A 167 -15.42 19.84 4.89
N LYS A 168 -15.75 19.88 6.18
CA LYS A 168 -16.31 18.75 6.95
C LYS A 168 -17.45 18.08 6.16
N GLN A 169 -17.21 16.90 5.60
CA GLN A 169 -18.24 16.12 4.91
C GLN A 169 -18.22 14.70 5.48
N GLN A 170 -19.37 14.28 5.97
CA GLN A 170 -19.57 13.04 6.74
C GLN A 170 -19.61 11.83 5.82
N ASP A 171 -18.63 10.94 5.95
CA ASP A 171 -18.73 9.58 5.43
C ASP A 171 -18.25 8.58 6.48
N THR A 172 -18.84 7.38 6.54
CA THR A 172 -18.75 6.51 7.72
C THR A 172 -17.41 5.80 7.88
N LEU A 173 -16.71 5.54 6.77
CA LEU A 173 -15.30 5.10 6.78
C LEU A 173 -14.35 6.27 7.08
N LEU A 174 -14.73 7.47 6.63
CA LEU A 174 -14.06 8.72 6.99
C LEU A 174 -14.14 8.98 8.49
N LYS A 175 -15.21 8.60 9.21
CA LYS A 175 -15.29 8.80 10.67
C LYS A 175 -14.17 8.09 11.45
N TYR A 176 -13.72 6.92 11.00
CA TYR A 176 -12.57 6.24 11.63
C TYR A 176 -11.24 6.90 11.22
N LEU A 177 -11.09 7.22 9.93
CA LEU A 177 -9.92 7.93 9.40
C LEU A 177 -9.79 9.39 9.90
N GLU A 178 -10.90 10.00 10.32
CA GLU A 178 -10.97 11.35 10.88
C GLU A 178 -10.53 11.37 12.35
N ARG A 179 -10.59 10.22 13.05
CA ARG A 179 -10.08 10.08 14.42
C ARG A 179 -8.59 9.79 14.44
N THR A 180 -8.06 9.20 13.38
CA THR A 180 -6.64 8.94 13.27
C THR A 180 -5.90 10.21 12.90
N SER A 181 -5.05 10.71 13.79
CA SER A 181 -4.08 11.74 13.43
C SER A 181 -3.09 11.14 12.46
N ILE A 182 -3.20 11.46 11.18
CA ILE A 182 -2.09 11.23 10.26
C ILE A 182 -1.02 12.26 10.63
N ASP A 183 0.26 11.90 10.50
CA ASP A 183 1.42 12.78 10.72
C ASP A 183 1.44 14.02 9.80
N GLN A 184 0.51 14.13 8.85
CA GLN A 184 0.32 15.26 7.95
C GLN A 184 -1.00 16.01 8.22
N PRO A 185 -0.95 17.32 8.51
CA PRO A 185 -2.14 18.12 8.87
C PRO A 185 -3.07 18.41 7.68
N ASN A 186 -2.59 18.23 6.44
CA ASN A 186 -3.35 18.51 5.23
C ASN A 186 -3.66 17.21 4.50
N LYS A 187 -4.94 16.97 4.17
CA LYS A 187 -5.32 15.88 3.26
C LYS A 187 -4.81 16.20 1.85
N ILE A 188 -4.02 15.30 1.29
CA ILE A 188 -3.49 15.38 -0.06
C ILE A 188 -4.26 14.38 -0.91
N ILE A 189 -5.02 14.89 -1.88
CA ILE A 189 -5.73 14.04 -2.82
C ILE A 189 -4.84 13.78 -4.03
N THR A 190 -4.66 12.49 -4.32
CA THR A 190 -3.99 12.05 -5.54
C THR A 190 -5.03 11.95 -6.65
N ASN A 191 -4.85 12.75 -7.69
CA ASN A 191 -5.69 12.79 -8.89
C ASN A 191 -4.86 12.41 -10.11
N PHE A 192 -5.53 11.89 -11.13
CA PHE A 192 -4.99 11.75 -12.48
C PHE A 192 -5.65 12.77 -13.39
N ILE A 193 -4.85 13.58 -14.08
CA ILE A 193 -5.34 14.59 -15.01
C ILE A 193 -4.75 14.39 -16.39
N CYS A 194 -5.48 14.81 -17.42
CA CYS A 194 -4.94 14.88 -18.77
C CYS A 194 -3.71 15.81 -18.82
N ALA A 195 -2.62 15.37 -19.44
CA ALA A 195 -1.45 16.22 -19.64
C ALA A 195 -1.76 17.46 -20.51
N ASN A 196 -2.78 17.38 -21.35
CA ASN A 196 -3.28 18.46 -22.20
C ASN A 196 -4.36 19.31 -21.53
N ARG A 197 -4.51 19.25 -20.19
CA ARG A 197 -5.58 19.99 -19.50
C ARG A 197 -5.46 21.49 -19.74
N ASN A 198 -4.29 22.06 -19.43
CA ASN A 198 -4.01 23.49 -19.63
C ASN A 198 -2.80 23.64 -20.54
N GLU A 199 -3.05 23.85 -21.83
CA GLU A 199 -2.00 24.15 -22.80
C GLU A 199 -2.12 25.64 -23.17
N GLN A 200 -1.10 26.44 -22.87
CA GLN A 200 -1.06 27.89 -23.16
C GLN A 200 -2.20 28.69 -22.48
N GLY A 201 -2.64 28.28 -21.29
CA GLY A 201 -3.70 28.97 -20.54
C GLY A 201 -5.12 28.71 -21.06
N VAL A 202 -5.28 27.87 -22.08
CA VAL A 202 -6.60 27.42 -22.56
C VAL A 202 -6.81 25.97 -22.13
N THR A 203 -7.98 25.73 -21.54
CA THR A 203 -8.38 24.39 -21.14
C THR A 203 -8.79 23.57 -22.37
N LYS A 204 -7.98 22.57 -22.76
CA LYS A 204 -8.28 21.72 -23.94
C LYS A 204 -8.92 20.39 -23.57
N CYS A 205 -8.74 19.92 -22.34
CA CYS A 205 -9.28 18.65 -21.89
C CYS A 205 -9.48 18.62 -20.37
N ASP A 206 -10.73 18.49 -19.93
CA ASP A 206 -11.09 18.48 -18.50
C ASP A 206 -11.09 17.11 -17.84
N TRP A 207 -10.50 16.10 -18.49
CA TRP A 207 -10.45 14.78 -17.90
C TRP A 207 -9.61 14.79 -16.63
N MET A 208 -10.26 14.40 -15.53
CA MET A 208 -9.68 14.26 -14.21
C MET A 208 -10.41 13.13 -13.49
N ASN A 209 -9.66 12.30 -12.76
CA ASN A 209 -10.23 11.25 -11.93
C ASN A 209 -9.42 11.08 -10.64
N SER A 210 -10.10 10.77 -9.54
CA SER A 210 -9.43 10.46 -8.27
C SER A 210 -8.67 9.14 -8.38
N ALA A 211 -7.61 8.98 -7.60
CA ALA A 211 -6.79 7.77 -7.64
C ALA A 211 -7.58 6.49 -7.31
N ASP A 212 -8.47 6.55 -6.34
CA ASP A 212 -9.37 5.47 -5.91
C ASP A 212 -10.52 5.20 -6.91
N LEU A 213 -10.71 6.06 -7.91
CA LEU A 213 -11.72 5.88 -8.96
C LEU A 213 -11.08 5.54 -10.32
N SER A 214 -9.75 5.50 -10.38
CA SER A 214 -9.01 5.31 -11.63
C SER A 214 -8.85 3.84 -11.98
N VAL A 215 -8.83 3.55 -13.28
CA VAL A 215 -8.61 2.21 -13.82
C VAL A 215 -7.34 2.18 -14.66
N PHE A 216 -6.44 1.29 -14.31
CA PHE A 216 -5.11 1.15 -14.91
C PHE A 216 -5.07 -0.06 -15.83
N PRO A 217 -4.33 0.02 -16.94
CA PRO A 217 -4.07 -1.16 -17.75
C PRO A 217 -3.39 -2.25 -16.92
N LYS A 218 -3.72 -3.52 -17.19
CA LYS A 218 -3.03 -4.67 -16.59
C LYS A 218 -1.52 -4.54 -16.86
N PRO A 219 -0.67 -4.61 -15.82
CA PRO A 219 0.77 -4.69 -16.02
C PRO A 219 1.10 -5.88 -16.92
N LYS A 220 1.95 -5.68 -17.94
CA LYS A 220 2.40 -6.78 -18.82
C LYS A 220 3.28 -7.78 -18.08
N ASN A 221 4.05 -7.28 -17.12
CA ASN A 221 4.93 -8.08 -16.28
C ASN A 221 4.28 -8.20 -14.89
N LYS A 222 4.38 -9.39 -14.30
CA LYS A 222 4.03 -9.57 -12.89
C LYS A 222 4.97 -8.70 -12.04
N LEU A 223 4.40 -8.07 -11.01
CA LEU A 223 5.17 -7.23 -10.10
C LEU A 223 5.99 -8.03 -9.11
N HIS A 224 5.51 -9.22 -8.77
CA HIS A 224 6.09 -10.10 -7.79
C HIS A 224 6.18 -11.53 -8.34
N SER A 225 7.12 -12.30 -7.82
CA SER A 225 7.29 -13.72 -8.15
C SER A 225 6.21 -14.54 -7.45
N GLN A 226 5.07 -14.71 -8.12
CA GLN A 226 3.96 -15.48 -7.55
C GLN A 226 4.32 -16.96 -7.42
N VAL A 227 4.00 -17.52 -6.26
CA VAL A 227 4.05 -18.96 -5.96
C VAL A 227 2.66 -19.45 -5.59
N ASP A 228 2.40 -20.74 -5.75
CA ASP A 228 1.17 -21.33 -5.24
C ASP A 228 1.19 -21.42 -3.70
N HIS A 229 0.00 -21.64 -3.12
CA HIS A 229 -0.20 -21.70 -1.68
C HIS A 229 0.66 -22.79 -1.01
N SER A 230 0.73 -23.99 -1.59
CA SER A 230 1.54 -25.10 -1.05
C SER A 230 3.02 -24.74 -1.02
N THR A 231 3.56 -24.25 -2.14
CA THR A 231 4.96 -23.82 -2.23
C THR A 231 5.30 -22.75 -1.20
N TYR A 232 4.39 -21.79 -0.99
CA TYR A 232 4.58 -20.77 0.04
C TYR A 232 4.68 -21.38 1.45
N HIS A 233 3.76 -22.28 1.82
CA HIS A 233 3.76 -22.92 3.14
C HIS A 233 4.95 -23.86 3.36
N GLU A 234 5.37 -24.59 2.34
CA GLU A 234 6.58 -25.41 2.42
C GLU A 234 7.81 -24.55 2.66
N TYR A 235 7.93 -23.42 1.95
CA TYR A 235 9.03 -22.48 2.12
C TYR A 235 9.04 -21.86 3.53
N THR A 236 7.91 -21.36 4.02
CA THR A 236 7.83 -20.75 5.36
C THR A 236 8.11 -21.77 6.46
N ALA A 237 7.59 -22.99 6.34
CA ALA A 237 7.88 -24.09 7.27
C ALA A 237 9.37 -24.45 7.28
N SER A 238 10.02 -24.49 6.11
CA SER A 238 11.45 -24.83 5.98
C SER A 238 12.37 -23.81 6.65
N LEU A 239 11.99 -22.53 6.63
CA LEU A 239 12.78 -21.46 7.25
C LEU A 239 12.63 -21.41 8.78
N LYS A 240 11.78 -22.26 9.38
CA LYS A 240 11.32 -22.13 10.77
C LYS A 240 10.89 -20.71 11.11
N LEU A 241 10.43 -19.96 10.11
CA LEU A 241 9.86 -18.64 10.31
C LEU A 241 8.51 -18.88 10.94
N ASP A 242 8.49 -18.84 12.26
CA ASP A 242 7.25 -18.79 12.98
C ASP A 242 6.62 -17.41 12.70
N VAL A 243 5.76 -17.37 11.67
CA VAL A 243 5.04 -16.16 11.28
C VAL A 243 4.20 -15.65 12.47
N SER A 244 3.77 -16.54 13.37
CA SER A 244 3.09 -16.16 14.61
C SER A 244 4.04 -15.44 15.58
N ALA A 245 5.30 -15.86 15.67
CA ALA A 245 6.32 -15.17 16.45
C ALA A 245 6.70 -13.81 15.84
N TYR A 246 6.65 -13.66 14.51
CA TYR A 246 6.90 -12.38 13.84
C TYR A 246 5.76 -11.37 14.05
N LEU A 247 4.52 -11.84 14.21
CA LEU A 247 3.41 -11.01 14.66
C LEU A 247 3.57 -10.64 16.15
N ALA A 248 3.97 -11.60 16.99
CA ALA A 248 4.14 -11.40 18.43
C ALA A 248 5.32 -10.48 18.83
N THR A 249 6.40 -10.44 18.05
CA THR A 249 7.61 -9.65 18.38
C THR A 249 7.56 -8.19 17.92
N THR A 250 6.57 -7.79 17.11
CA THR A 250 6.32 -6.38 16.73
C THR A 250 5.24 -5.69 17.56
N LEU A 251 4.66 -6.38 18.56
CA LEU A 251 3.63 -5.85 19.46
C LEU A 251 4.18 -5.26 20.78
N PHE A 252 5.50 -5.05 20.88
CA PHE A 252 6.17 -4.45 22.05
C PHE A 252 7.08 -3.28 21.65
#